data_AF-A0A7X3V6K7-F1
#
_entry.id   AF-A0A7X3V6K7-F1
#
_cell.length_a   1.000
_cell.length_b   1.000
_cell.length_c   1.000
_cell.angle_alpha   90.00
_cell.angle_beta   90.00
_cell.angle_gamma   90.00
#
_symmetry.space_group_name_H-M   'P 1'
#
loop_
_entity.id
_entity.type
_entity.pdbx_description
1 polymer ?
#
loop_
_entity_poly.entity_id
_entity_poly.type
_entity_poly.pdbx_seq_one_letter_code
_entity_poly.pdbx_strand_id
1 'polypeptide(L)'
;MHRILGGGLAALLVVLAASCGGGEPPPEPVRLLEASAERAYEDELPQARSVVRVRFNRAVEPVTLRALQGAFRLTLPEDSPLTGHSLERMPVVDVEVVSPRVVELTVGGLIPFGSTLHVSAGSFSGPDEEVTVTVTSEFTELGVVLAGGVFIFGDLSLVEPRAAEAPTPDDRNPAIVRTALEQHLEKREASPGVREAAMLLYDGMDLEIVPSPKVRAAVAALAGTFADAAVRSLLGRDNCTGEPAAFIGFQEPPGDSELAARVTYDDEGRRVVSIRPDLEAAPFELLMPLVAHEAIHCDRLDSLDEEIVASAIDIYLYIHLLLSQPELARDTSPLARNFNIEALAMLNSGRQTPESIGILASPHGREVLPESGVSHRSFAELIAASYVDTADASAPAEAVAQQYLDALARAVGAPLGSAIDLDYVDSLLGRATPFETISNLLGVFELVPG
;
A
#
# COMPACT_ATOMS: atom_id res chain seq x y z
N MET A 1 97.59 -41.69 55.24
CA MET A 1 98.61 -41.72 54.17
C MET A 1 98.08 -42.55 53.02
N HIS A 2 98.38 -42.13 51.80
CA HIS A 2 98.05 -42.73 50.49
C HIS A 2 96.76 -42.26 49.80
N ARG A 3 97.00 -41.39 48.82
CA ARG A 3 96.22 -41.07 47.61
C ARG A 3 96.03 -42.34 46.76
N ILE A 4 95.01 -42.36 45.90
CA ILE A 4 95.12 -42.42 44.42
C ILE A 4 93.73 -42.64 43.76
N LEU A 5 93.46 -41.79 42.74
CA LEU A 5 92.65 -41.90 41.50
C LEU A 5 91.29 -42.63 41.51
N GLY A 6 90.24 -42.24 40.77
CA GLY A 6 90.10 -41.34 39.62
C GLY A 6 88.80 -41.70 38.85
N GLY A 7 88.40 -40.85 37.90
CA GLY A 7 87.24 -41.07 37.01
C GLY A 7 85.99 -40.35 37.51
N GLY A 8 85.37 -39.39 36.81
CA GLY A 8 85.27 -39.21 35.37
C GLY A 8 83.84 -39.50 34.95
N LEU A 9 82.98 -38.48 34.92
CA LEU A 9 81.79 -38.46 34.06
C LEU A 9 81.38 -37.00 33.84
N ALA A 10 81.78 -36.43 32.71
CA ALA A 10 81.23 -35.17 32.20
C ALA A 10 79.86 -35.49 31.59
N ALA A 11 78.79 -35.03 32.22
CA ALA A 11 77.46 -35.05 31.64
C ALA A 11 77.37 -33.94 30.59
N LEU A 12 77.40 -34.33 29.32
CA LEU A 12 77.14 -33.48 28.17
C LEU A 12 75.63 -33.19 28.14
N LEU A 13 75.22 -32.06 28.70
CA LEU A 13 73.86 -31.53 28.56
C LEU A 13 73.73 -30.90 27.17
N VAL A 14 73.23 -31.69 26.22
CA VAL A 14 72.77 -31.18 24.91
C VAL A 14 71.49 -30.40 25.17
N VAL A 15 71.61 -29.08 25.24
CA VAL A 15 70.46 -28.17 25.12
C VAL A 15 69.99 -28.25 23.67
N LEU A 16 68.95 -29.03 23.42
CA LEU A 16 68.15 -28.94 22.21
C LEU A 16 67.46 -27.57 22.21
N ALA A 17 68.13 -26.57 21.65
CA ALA A 17 67.47 -25.40 21.09
C ALA A 17 66.66 -25.89 19.87
N ALA A 18 65.48 -26.44 20.13
CA ALA A 18 64.46 -26.54 19.11
C ALA A 18 64.21 -25.11 18.64
N SER A 19 64.60 -24.81 17.40
CA SER A 19 64.07 -23.65 16.71
C SER A 19 62.56 -23.85 16.64
N CYS A 20 61.83 -23.26 17.57
CA CYS A 20 60.41 -23.00 17.40
C CYS A 20 60.33 -22.12 16.16
N GLY A 21 60.17 -22.74 14.98
CA GLY A 21 59.73 -22.04 13.81
C GLY A 21 58.47 -21.32 14.23
N GLY A 22 58.52 -19.99 14.29
CA GLY A 22 57.37 -19.15 14.55
C GLY A 22 56.43 -19.28 13.37
N GLY A 23 55.76 -20.43 13.25
CA GLY A 23 54.58 -20.55 12.44
C GLY A 23 53.57 -19.62 13.09
N GLU A 24 53.15 -18.60 12.35
CA GLU A 24 52.00 -17.81 12.76
C GLU A 24 50.87 -18.79 13.12
N PRO A 25 50.18 -18.57 14.26
CA PRO A 25 49.05 -19.40 14.62
C PRO A 25 48.08 -19.45 13.43
N PRO A 26 47.47 -20.62 13.16
CA PRO A 26 46.56 -20.74 12.03
C PRO A 26 45.50 -19.63 12.11
N PRO A 27 45.12 -19.04 10.96
CA PRO A 27 44.14 -17.97 10.93
C PRO A 27 42.87 -18.39 11.69
N GLU A 28 42.33 -17.49 12.52
CA GLU A 28 41.05 -17.76 13.21
C GLU A 28 39.96 -18.13 12.18
N PRO A 29 39.15 -19.17 12.38
CA PRO A 29 38.08 -19.52 11.42
C PRO A 29 37.13 -18.36 11.16
N VAL A 30 36.64 -18.25 9.92
CA VAL A 30 35.63 -17.25 9.55
C VAL A 30 34.33 -17.57 10.28
N ARG A 31 33.76 -16.58 10.97
CA ARG A 31 32.44 -16.67 11.62
C ARG A 31 31.62 -15.43 11.31
N LEU A 32 30.31 -15.64 11.15
CA LEU A 32 29.33 -14.57 11.06
C LEU A 32 28.99 -14.11 12.48
N LEU A 33 29.09 -12.80 12.72
CA LEU A 33 28.68 -12.20 13.99
C LEU A 33 27.23 -11.73 13.94
N GLU A 34 26.85 -11.10 12.84
CA GLU A 34 25.52 -10.52 12.62
C GLU A 34 25.25 -10.39 11.12
N ALA A 35 23.98 -10.43 10.76
CA ALA A 35 23.48 -10.00 9.46
C ALA A 35 22.21 -9.17 9.66
N SER A 36 22.16 -7.99 9.05
CA SER A 36 20.99 -7.13 9.07
C SER A 36 20.57 -6.74 7.66
N ALA A 37 19.28 -6.75 7.38
CA ALA A 37 18.69 -6.30 6.12
C ALA A 37 17.90 -5.02 6.33
N GLU A 38 18.09 -4.07 5.43
CA GLU A 38 17.37 -2.80 5.35
C GLU A 38 16.90 -2.58 3.91
N ARG A 39 15.90 -1.73 3.73
CA ARG A 39 15.46 -1.35 2.38
C ARG A 39 16.58 -0.66 1.59
N ALA A 40 16.70 -1.01 0.31
CA ALA A 40 17.48 -0.21 -0.62
C ALA A 40 16.70 1.05 -1.05
N TYR A 41 17.43 2.14 -1.27
CA TYR A 41 16.87 3.41 -1.75
C TYR A 41 17.65 3.88 -2.98
N GLU A 42 16.95 4.46 -3.94
CA GLU A 42 17.51 5.13 -5.12
C GLU A 42 16.81 6.48 -5.27
N ASP A 43 17.58 7.57 -5.29
CA ASP A 43 17.05 8.95 -5.32
C ASP A 43 15.97 9.21 -4.24
N GLU A 44 16.23 8.76 -3.01
CA GLU A 44 15.32 8.84 -1.85
C GLU A 44 14.03 8.00 -1.97
N LEU A 45 13.83 7.28 -3.08
CA LEU A 45 12.69 6.39 -3.27
C LEU A 45 13.00 4.96 -2.82
N PRO A 46 12.08 4.33 -2.07
CA PRO A 46 12.23 2.95 -1.64
C PRO A 46 12.28 2.03 -2.86
N GLN A 47 13.09 0.97 -2.78
CA GLN A 47 13.14 -0.07 -3.79
C GLN A 47 12.50 -1.35 -3.25
N ALA A 48 12.06 -2.24 -4.16
CA ALA A 48 11.67 -3.61 -3.85
C ALA A 48 12.92 -4.52 -3.69
N ARG A 49 13.96 -4.01 -3.01
CA ARG A 49 15.28 -4.64 -2.84
C ARG A 49 15.80 -4.38 -1.44
N SER A 50 16.68 -5.25 -0.95
CA SER A 50 17.35 -5.08 0.34
C SER A 50 18.84 -4.90 0.19
N VAL A 51 19.43 -4.17 1.13
CA VAL A 51 20.87 -4.20 1.41
C VAL A 51 21.07 -5.03 2.67
N VAL A 52 21.82 -6.13 2.56
CA VAL A 52 22.16 -7.00 3.69
C VAL A 52 23.60 -6.74 4.13
N ARG A 53 23.78 -6.19 5.33
CA ARG A 53 25.09 -5.98 5.96
C ARG A 53 25.49 -7.23 6.74
N VAL A 54 26.61 -7.82 6.36
CA VAL A 54 27.14 -9.05 6.96
C VAL A 54 28.45 -8.74 7.67
N ARG A 55 28.51 -8.97 8.98
CA ARG A 55 29.71 -8.73 9.79
C ARG A 55 30.42 -10.01 10.15
N PHE A 56 31.73 -10.00 9.97
CA PHE A 56 32.61 -11.12 10.26
C PHE A 56 33.43 -10.89 11.54
N ASN A 57 33.82 -11.97 12.22
CA ASN A 57 34.70 -11.92 13.41
C ASN A 57 36.10 -11.35 13.11
N ARG A 58 36.55 -11.48 11.86
CA ARG A 58 37.88 -11.09 11.40
C ARG A 58 37.83 -10.38 10.04
N ALA A 59 38.98 -9.90 9.59
CA ALA A 59 39.08 -9.36 8.24
C ALA A 59 38.88 -10.46 7.19
N VAL A 60 38.11 -10.18 6.14
CA VAL A 60 37.83 -11.11 5.04
C VAL A 60 38.41 -10.55 3.75
N GLU A 61 39.15 -11.40 3.04
CA GLU A 61 39.64 -11.12 1.70
C GLU A 61 39.00 -12.13 0.75
N PRO A 62 38.17 -11.69 -0.21
CA PRO A 62 37.55 -12.59 -1.16
C PRO A 62 38.58 -13.25 -2.05
N VAL A 63 38.44 -14.56 -2.28
CA VAL A 63 39.37 -15.31 -3.17
C VAL A 63 39.24 -14.82 -4.62
N THR A 64 38.01 -14.56 -5.07
CA THR A 64 37.70 -13.89 -6.35
C THR A 64 36.34 -13.19 -6.26
N LEU A 65 36.08 -12.20 -7.12
CA LEU A 65 34.75 -11.58 -7.26
C LEU A 65 33.65 -12.60 -7.62
N ARG A 66 33.98 -13.58 -8.47
CA ARG A 66 33.03 -14.65 -8.84
C ARG A 66 32.72 -15.59 -7.68
N ALA A 67 33.73 -15.91 -6.86
CA ALA A 67 33.53 -16.71 -5.66
C ALA A 67 32.60 -15.99 -4.67
N LEU A 68 32.74 -14.66 -4.58
CA LEU A 68 31.93 -13.82 -3.70
C LEU A 68 30.43 -13.86 -4.07
N GLN A 69 30.08 -13.80 -5.35
CA GLN A 69 28.68 -13.89 -5.80
C GLN A 69 28.02 -15.24 -5.50
N GLY A 70 28.79 -16.33 -5.54
CA GLY A 70 28.31 -17.68 -5.19
C GLY A 70 28.43 -18.02 -3.70
N ALA A 71 29.06 -17.15 -2.91
CA ALA A 71 29.35 -17.42 -1.50
C ALA A 71 28.11 -17.32 -0.62
N PHE A 72 27.10 -16.56 -1.05
CA PHE A 72 25.94 -16.22 -0.23
C PHE A 72 24.68 -16.88 -0.77
N ARG A 73 23.91 -17.50 0.13
CA ARG A 73 22.57 -18.01 -0.14
C ARG A 73 21.63 -17.54 0.96
N LEU A 74 20.54 -16.89 0.60
CA LEU A 74 19.49 -16.49 1.53
C LEU A 74 18.30 -17.44 1.39
N THR A 75 17.83 -17.95 2.52
CA THR A 75 16.62 -18.77 2.60
C THR A 75 15.60 -18.09 3.51
N LEU A 76 14.33 -18.17 3.12
CA LEU A 76 13.20 -17.71 3.92
C LEU A 76 12.99 -18.57 5.18
N PRO A 77 12.23 -18.09 6.18
CA PRO A 77 11.78 -18.91 7.30
C PRO A 77 11.04 -20.18 6.82
N GLU A 78 11.21 -21.32 7.50
CA GLU A 78 10.63 -22.62 7.07
C GLU A 78 9.09 -22.59 7.01
N ASP A 79 8.45 -21.84 7.90
CA ASP A 79 6.98 -21.70 7.98
C ASP A 79 6.44 -20.52 7.13
N SER A 80 7.29 -19.90 6.31
CA SER A 80 6.91 -18.71 5.57
C SER A 80 5.83 -19.03 4.52
N PRO A 81 4.72 -18.27 4.44
CA PRO A 81 3.72 -18.46 3.37
C PRO A 81 4.32 -18.19 1.97
N LEU A 82 5.46 -17.50 1.91
CA LEU A 82 6.23 -17.24 0.69
C LEU A 82 7.01 -18.45 0.16
N THR A 83 7.24 -19.50 0.97
CA THR A 83 8.04 -20.67 0.58
C THR A 83 7.39 -21.48 -0.55
N GLY A 84 6.06 -21.46 -0.66
CA GLY A 84 5.31 -22.12 -1.75
C GLY A 84 5.49 -21.47 -3.13
N HIS A 85 6.00 -20.23 -3.17
CA HIS A 85 6.13 -19.43 -4.39
C HIS A 85 7.60 -19.33 -4.86
N SER A 86 8.31 -20.46 -5.02
CA SER A 86 9.66 -20.52 -5.63
C SER A 86 10.76 -19.60 -5.04
N LEU A 87 10.52 -18.97 -3.89
CA LEU A 87 11.42 -17.99 -3.26
C LEU A 87 12.36 -18.62 -2.21
N GLU A 88 12.57 -19.94 -2.24
CA GLU A 88 13.54 -20.62 -1.36
C GLU A 88 14.95 -20.00 -1.44
N ARG A 89 15.27 -19.35 -2.58
CA ARG A 89 16.54 -18.64 -2.78
C ARG A 89 16.31 -17.24 -3.30
N MET A 90 16.79 -16.25 -2.57
CA MET A 90 16.80 -14.86 -3.04
C MET A 90 18.10 -14.56 -3.79
N PRO A 91 18.02 -14.02 -5.03
CA PRO A 91 19.22 -13.77 -5.82
C PRO A 91 19.98 -12.57 -5.26
N VAL A 92 21.25 -12.80 -4.91
CA VAL A 92 22.20 -11.73 -4.63
C VAL A 92 22.60 -11.10 -5.95
N VAL A 93 22.27 -9.82 -6.12
CA VAL A 93 22.48 -9.04 -7.33
C VAL A 93 23.88 -8.46 -7.36
N ASP A 94 24.35 -7.97 -6.22
CA ASP A 94 25.67 -7.35 -6.08
C ASP A 94 26.27 -7.64 -4.71
N VAL A 95 27.61 -7.60 -4.64
CA VAL A 95 28.35 -7.78 -3.39
C VAL A 95 29.51 -6.80 -3.31
N GLU A 96 29.54 -6.02 -2.24
CA GLU A 96 30.59 -5.02 -1.97
C GLU A 96 31.29 -5.27 -0.63
N VAL A 97 32.61 -5.15 -0.60
CA VAL A 97 33.39 -5.17 0.64
C VAL A 97 33.54 -3.74 1.15
N VAL A 98 32.63 -3.31 2.02
CA VAL A 98 32.57 -1.93 2.55
C VAL A 98 33.67 -1.66 3.57
N SER A 99 34.07 -2.68 4.33
CA SER A 99 35.22 -2.62 5.23
C SER A 99 35.86 -4.00 5.36
N PRO A 100 37.06 -4.13 5.94
CA PRO A 100 37.70 -5.43 6.10
C PRO A 100 36.83 -6.48 6.78
N ARG A 101 35.85 -6.09 7.62
CA ARG A 101 34.99 -7.03 8.37
C ARG A 101 33.52 -6.96 7.99
N VAL A 102 33.15 -6.15 7.00
CA VAL A 102 31.76 -5.92 6.61
C VAL A 102 31.63 -6.06 5.11
N VAL A 103 30.72 -6.95 4.71
CA VAL A 103 30.31 -7.14 3.32
C VAL A 103 28.85 -6.71 3.21
N GLU A 104 28.52 -5.93 2.19
CA GLU A 104 27.16 -5.58 1.82
C GLU A 104 26.71 -6.42 0.63
N LEU A 105 25.51 -7.00 0.73
CA LEU A 105 24.85 -7.75 -0.33
C LEU A 105 23.65 -6.93 -0.80
N THR A 106 23.57 -6.62 -2.09
CA THR A 106 22.32 -6.14 -2.68
C THR A 106 21.51 -7.34 -3.11
N VAL A 107 20.29 -7.48 -2.60
CA VAL A 107 19.41 -8.60 -2.91
C VAL A 107 18.23 -8.12 -3.74
N GLY A 108 17.87 -8.89 -4.77
CA GLY A 108 16.81 -8.54 -5.73
C GLY A 108 15.38 -8.53 -5.18
N GLY A 109 15.22 -8.62 -3.85
CA GLY A 109 13.93 -8.65 -3.16
C GLY A 109 14.08 -8.17 -1.71
N LEU A 110 12.94 -8.02 -1.03
CA LEU A 110 12.91 -7.69 0.40
C LEU A 110 13.18 -8.94 1.25
N ILE A 111 14.01 -8.82 2.29
CA ILE A 111 14.35 -9.93 3.19
C ILE A 111 13.47 -9.85 4.44
N PRO A 112 12.60 -10.82 4.73
CA PRO A 112 11.83 -10.80 5.96
C PRO A 112 12.69 -11.13 7.18
N PHE A 113 12.28 -10.62 8.34
CA PHE A 113 12.89 -10.94 9.63
C PHE A 113 12.89 -12.47 9.86
N GLY A 114 14.00 -13.00 10.36
CA GLY A 114 14.14 -14.44 10.64
C GLY A 114 14.64 -15.26 9.46
N SER A 115 14.85 -14.64 8.29
CA SER A 115 15.53 -15.31 7.16
C SER A 115 16.91 -15.81 7.57
N THR A 116 17.42 -16.86 6.91
CA THR A 116 18.75 -17.41 7.19
C THR A 116 19.70 -17.10 6.04
N LEU A 117 20.82 -16.46 6.36
CA LEU A 117 21.94 -16.28 5.44
C LEU A 117 22.93 -17.42 5.62
N HIS A 118 23.22 -18.12 4.53
CA HIS A 118 24.23 -19.17 4.41
C HIS A 118 25.43 -18.60 3.68
N VAL A 119 26.63 -18.81 4.22
CA VAL A 119 27.90 -18.30 3.67
C VAL A 119 28.90 -19.44 3.51
N SER A 120 29.43 -19.64 2.31
CA SER A 120 30.54 -20.55 2.06
C SER A 120 31.86 -19.92 2.52
N ALA A 121 32.37 -20.32 3.68
CA ALA A 121 33.61 -19.79 4.27
C ALA A 121 34.84 -20.02 3.38
N GLY A 122 34.82 -21.05 2.52
CA GLY A 122 35.85 -21.32 1.52
C GLY A 122 36.07 -20.17 0.54
N SER A 123 35.06 -19.32 0.34
CA SER A 123 35.15 -18.13 -0.52
C SER A 123 35.99 -16.99 0.08
N PHE A 124 36.38 -17.08 1.36
CA PHE A 124 37.14 -16.08 2.12
C PHE A 124 38.44 -16.63 2.71
N SER A 125 39.10 -17.54 1.99
CA SER A 125 40.34 -18.19 2.41
C SER A 125 40.18 -19.06 3.68
N GLY A 126 38.96 -19.54 3.95
CA GLY A 126 38.64 -20.49 5.01
C GLY A 126 38.56 -21.95 4.52
N PRO A 127 38.31 -22.92 5.41
CA PRO A 127 37.91 -24.27 5.01
C PRO A 127 36.58 -24.21 4.22
N ASP A 128 36.34 -25.23 3.40
CA ASP A 128 35.09 -25.40 2.66
C ASP A 128 33.95 -25.84 3.61
N GLU A 129 33.52 -24.89 4.44
CA GLU A 129 32.47 -25.02 5.44
C GLU A 129 31.37 -23.98 5.18
N GLU A 130 30.11 -24.37 5.39
CA GLU A 130 28.97 -23.46 5.33
C GLU A 130 28.71 -22.93 6.75
N VAL A 131 28.68 -21.60 6.89
CA VAL A 131 28.31 -20.93 8.14
C VAL A 131 26.99 -20.19 7.94
N THR A 132 26.12 -20.22 8.95
CA THR A 132 24.79 -19.61 8.88
C THR A 132 24.60 -18.53 9.94
N VAL A 133 23.72 -17.57 9.66
CA VAL A 133 23.28 -16.55 10.60
C VAL A 133 21.84 -16.14 10.30
N THR A 134 21.05 -15.89 11.35
CA THR A 134 19.72 -15.31 11.20
C THR A 134 19.83 -13.83 10.85
N VAL A 135 19.09 -13.39 9.84
CA VAL A 135 19.05 -12.02 9.38
C VAL A 135 18.00 -11.27 10.19
N THR A 136 18.42 -10.19 10.86
CA THR A 136 17.49 -9.21 11.43
C THR A 136 17.02 -8.28 10.32
N SER A 137 15.73 -8.00 10.24
CA SER A 137 15.15 -7.12 9.22
C SER A 137 14.01 -6.30 9.80
N GLU A 138 13.72 -5.17 9.17
CA GLU A 138 12.53 -4.36 9.45
C GLU A 138 11.24 -4.95 8.84
N PHE A 139 11.36 -5.88 7.89
CA PHE A 139 10.21 -6.42 7.16
C PHE A 139 9.61 -7.65 7.82
N THR A 140 8.28 -7.66 7.94
CA THR A 140 7.50 -8.88 8.19
C THR A 140 7.37 -9.68 6.89
N GLU A 141 7.02 -10.97 6.97
CA GLU A 141 6.79 -11.79 5.78
C GLU A 141 5.69 -11.23 4.89
N LEU A 142 4.58 -10.82 5.49
CA LEU A 142 3.48 -10.18 4.76
C LEU A 142 3.92 -8.83 4.18
N GLY A 143 4.75 -8.04 4.87
CA GLY A 143 5.32 -6.80 4.31
C GLY A 143 6.17 -7.06 3.06
N VAL A 144 6.90 -8.16 3.01
CA VAL A 144 7.65 -8.59 1.81
C VAL A 144 6.70 -9.01 0.67
N VAL A 145 5.62 -9.75 0.97
CA VAL A 145 4.59 -10.10 -0.02
C VAL A 145 3.98 -8.84 -0.62
N LEU A 146 3.58 -7.89 0.23
CA LEU A 146 2.91 -6.67 -0.20
C LEU A 146 3.83 -5.79 -1.06
N ALA A 147 5.05 -5.52 -0.59
CA ALA A 147 5.96 -4.64 -1.32
C ALA A 147 6.63 -5.26 -2.56
N GLY A 148 6.62 -6.59 -2.70
CA GLY A 148 7.20 -7.29 -3.84
C GLY A 148 6.18 -7.87 -4.82
N GLY A 149 4.92 -8.00 -4.41
CA GLY A 149 3.86 -8.69 -5.12
C GLY A 149 3.01 -7.74 -5.96
N VAL A 150 2.44 -8.29 -7.02
CA VAL A 150 1.24 -7.73 -7.64
C VAL A 150 0.14 -8.72 -7.38
N PHE A 151 -1.01 -8.23 -6.96
CA PHE A 151 -2.17 -9.03 -6.65
C PHE A 151 -3.11 -9.12 -7.85
N ILE A 152 -3.82 -10.24 -7.93
CA ILE A 152 -4.94 -10.48 -8.84
C ILE A 152 -6.11 -11.03 -8.04
N PHE A 153 -7.32 -10.96 -8.60
CA PHE A 153 -8.51 -11.58 -8.00
C PHE A 153 -8.42 -13.10 -8.07
N GLY A 154 -8.50 -13.77 -6.92
CA GLY A 154 -8.69 -15.23 -6.86
C GLY A 154 -10.11 -15.65 -7.28
N ASP A 155 -11.10 -14.78 -7.05
CA ASP A 155 -12.46 -14.92 -7.56
C ASP A 155 -12.79 -13.80 -8.56
N LEU A 156 -12.80 -14.14 -9.85
CA LEU A 156 -13.14 -13.21 -10.92
C LEU A 156 -14.61 -12.74 -10.85
N SER A 157 -15.49 -13.42 -10.11
CA SER A 157 -16.89 -13.02 -9.98
C SER A 157 -17.06 -11.62 -9.37
N LEU A 158 -16.06 -11.13 -8.63
CA LEU A 158 -15.99 -9.78 -8.07
C LEU A 158 -15.84 -8.68 -9.12
N VAL A 159 -15.37 -9.02 -10.33
CA VAL A 159 -15.09 -8.07 -11.41
C VAL A 159 -15.73 -8.43 -12.75
N GLU A 160 -16.48 -9.53 -12.79
CA GLU A 160 -17.29 -9.91 -13.94
C GLU A 160 -18.36 -8.84 -14.21
N PRO A 161 -18.52 -8.38 -15.46
CA PRO A 161 -19.62 -7.49 -15.83
C PRO A 161 -20.97 -8.12 -15.51
N ARG A 162 -21.82 -7.38 -14.80
CA ARG A 162 -23.20 -7.77 -14.48
C ARG A 162 -24.16 -6.69 -14.96
N ALA A 163 -25.35 -7.13 -15.35
CA ALA A 163 -26.41 -6.17 -15.69
C ALA A 163 -26.86 -5.46 -14.41
N ALA A 164 -27.01 -4.15 -14.48
CA ALA A 164 -27.57 -3.37 -13.38
C ALA A 164 -28.97 -3.90 -13.02
N GLU A 165 -29.21 -4.07 -11.73
CA GLU A 165 -30.51 -4.46 -11.23
C GLU A 165 -31.49 -3.28 -11.32
N ALA A 166 -32.78 -3.56 -11.46
CA ALA A 166 -33.79 -2.52 -11.42
C ALA A 166 -34.06 -2.12 -9.96
N PRO A 167 -34.25 -0.82 -9.66
CA PRO A 167 -34.57 -0.37 -8.31
C PRO A 167 -35.92 -0.94 -7.85
N THR A 168 -35.97 -1.33 -6.59
CA THR A 168 -37.14 -1.90 -5.91
C THR A 168 -37.96 -0.80 -5.21
N PRO A 169 -39.19 -1.10 -4.75
CA PRO A 169 -39.94 -0.16 -3.91
C PRO A 169 -39.23 0.21 -2.60
N ASP A 170 -38.41 -0.69 -2.06
CA ASP A 170 -37.70 -0.48 -0.79
C ASP A 170 -36.58 0.55 -0.94
N ASP A 171 -35.92 0.57 -2.10
CA ASP A 171 -34.92 1.57 -2.49
C ASP A 171 -35.47 3.00 -2.48
N ARG A 172 -36.78 3.14 -2.68
CA ARG A 172 -37.49 4.42 -2.71
C ARG A 172 -38.25 4.72 -1.43
N ASN A 173 -38.20 3.83 -0.43
CA ASN A 173 -38.93 3.98 0.81
C ASN A 173 -38.06 4.68 1.88
N PRO A 174 -38.38 5.93 2.28
CA PRO A 174 -37.56 6.66 3.23
C PRO A 174 -37.43 5.98 4.60
N ALA A 175 -38.46 5.26 5.08
CA ALA A 175 -38.40 4.61 6.38
C ALA A 175 -37.44 3.41 6.39
N ILE A 176 -37.40 2.65 5.29
CA ILE A 176 -36.49 1.51 5.13
C ILE A 176 -35.06 2.00 5.00
N VAL A 177 -34.83 2.98 4.12
CA VAL A 177 -33.48 3.55 3.91
C VAL A 177 -32.95 4.24 5.17
N ARG A 178 -33.81 4.94 5.93
CA ARG A 178 -33.44 5.51 7.24
C ARG A 178 -32.99 4.44 8.23
N THR A 179 -33.69 3.29 8.27
CA THR A 179 -33.30 2.16 9.13
C THR A 179 -31.96 1.58 8.70
N ALA A 180 -31.72 1.46 7.38
CA ALA A 180 -30.45 1.01 6.84
C ALA A 180 -29.30 1.99 7.20
N LEU A 181 -29.54 3.30 7.15
CA LEU A 181 -28.58 4.32 7.60
C LEU A 181 -28.20 4.14 9.08
N GLU A 182 -29.20 3.92 9.96
CA GLU A 182 -28.94 3.69 11.38
C GLU A 182 -28.08 2.44 11.60
N GLN A 183 -28.41 1.33 10.93
CA GLN A 183 -27.63 0.08 10.98
C GLN A 183 -26.21 0.25 10.46
N HIS A 184 -26.04 0.99 9.36
CA HIS A 184 -24.74 1.31 8.80
C HIS A 184 -23.85 2.07 9.80
N LEU A 185 -24.41 3.09 10.44
CA LEU A 185 -23.68 3.88 11.43
C LEU A 185 -23.33 3.05 12.68
N GLU A 186 -24.17 2.07 13.05
CA GLU A 186 -23.86 1.09 14.10
C GLU A 186 -22.72 0.15 13.70
N LYS A 187 -22.76 -0.42 12.48
CA LYS A 187 -21.71 -1.31 11.96
C LYS A 187 -20.35 -0.61 11.88
N ARG A 188 -20.33 0.69 11.59
CA ARG A 188 -19.13 1.54 11.60
C ARG A 188 -18.68 1.99 13.00
N GLU A 189 -19.39 1.57 14.04
CA GLU A 189 -19.13 1.98 15.43
C GLU A 189 -19.14 3.51 15.61
N ALA A 190 -19.98 4.21 14.86
CA ALA A 190 -20.04 5.67 14.92
C ALA A 190 -20.42 6.15 16.33
N SER A 191 -19.73 7.19 16.80
CA SER A 191 -20.02 7.77 18.12
C SER A 191 -21.49 8.21 18.23
N PRO A 192 -22.09 8.23 19.44
CA PRO A 192 -23.48 8.65 19.60
C PRO A 192 -23.80 10.02 18.98
N GLY A 193 -22.88 10.98 19.10
CA GLY A 193 -23.05 12.32 18.52
C GLY A 193 -23.01 12.33 16.98
N VAL A 194 -22.14 11.51 16.36
CA VAL A 194 -22.11 11.34 14.90
C VAL A 194 -23.40 10.68 14.41
N ARG A 195 -23.88 9.66 15.13
CA ARG A 195 -25.16 8.99 14.82
C ARG A 195 -26.32 9.97 14.86
N GLU A 196 -26.46 10.71 15.95
CA GLU A 196 -27.52 11.72 16.09
C GLU A 196 -27.44 12.78 14.99
N ALA A 197 -26.25 13.30 14.69
CA ALA A 197 -26.05 14.30 13.63
C ALA A 197 -26.41 13.76 12.24
N ALA A 198 -25.98 12.54 11.89
CA ALA A 198 -26.28 11.90 10.62
C ALA A 198 -27.80 11.67 10.45
N MET A 199 -28.48 11.17 11.49
CA MET A 199 -29.92 10.94 11.44
C MET A 199 -30.71 12.25 11.33
N LEU A 200 -30.32 13.30 12.07
CA LEU A 200 -30.90 14.63 11.94
C LEU A 200 -30.71 15.22 10.54
N LEU A 201 -29.52 15.04 9.97
CA LEU A 201 -29.21 15.49 8.61
C LEU A 201 -30.07 14.76 7.57
N TYR A 202 -30.21 13.44 7.68
CA TYR A 202 -31.09 12.66 6.80
C TYR A 202 -32.56 13.13 6.87
N ASP A 203 -33.08 13.29 8.09
CA ASP A 203 -34.48 13.65 8.34
C ASP A 203 -34.80 15.11 7.95
N GLY A 204 -33.79 15.99 7.94
CA GLY A 204 -33.92 17.42 7.67
C GLY A 204 -33.50 17.88 6.27
N MET A 205 -32.98 16.99 5.42
CA MET A 205 -32.50 17.35 4.08
C MET A 205 -33.65 17.80 3.17
N ASP A 206 -33.45 18.87 2.41
CA ASP A 206 -34.46 19.41 1.49
C ASP A 206 -34.76 18.39 0.38
N LEU A 207 -36.05 18.03 0.23
CA LEU A 207 -36.51 17.04 -0.73
C LEU A 207 -36.49 17.55 -2.18
N GLU A 208 -36.42 18.86 -2.38
CA GLU A 208 -36.23 19.45 -3.72
C GLU A 208 -34.76 19.34 -4.16
N ILE A 209 -33.82 19.45 -3.22
CA ILE A 209 -32.38 19.33 -3.49
C ILE A 209 -31.96 17.86 -3.56
N VAL A 210 -32.38 17.02 -2.61
CA VAL A 210 -32.01 15.60 -2.55
C VAL A 210 -33.27 14.72 -2.46
N PRO A 211 -33.98 14.49 -3.58
CA PRO A 211 -35.28 13.81 -3.54
C PRO A 211 -35.18 12.34 -3.12
N SER A 212 -34.12 11.65 -3.55
CA SER A 212 -33.93 10.22 -3.32
C SER A 212 -33.54 9.93 -1.87
N PRO A 213 -34.26 9.02 -1.17
CA PRO A 213 -33.88 8.63 0.18
C PRO A 213 -32.50 7.97 0.22
N LYS A 214 -32.07 7.22 -0.81
CA LYS A 214 -30.72 6.61 -0.82
C LYS A 214 -29.61 7.63 -0.97
N VAL A 215 -29.79 8.64 -1.81
CA VAL A 215 -28.82 9.73 -1.94
C VAL A 215 -28.75 10.54 -0.63
N ARG A 216 -29.90 10.79 0.03
CA ARG A 216 -29.90 11.39 1.38
C ARG A 216 -29.12 10.55 2.40
N ALA A 217 -29.29 9.23 2.39
CA ALA A 217 -28.56 8.34 3.29
C ALA A 217 -27.07 8.34 2.99
N ALA A 218 -26.67 8.32 1.71
CA ALA A 218 -25.27 8.40 1.30
C ALA A 218 -24.61 9.71 1.79
N VAL A 219 -25.24 10.86 1.55
CA VAL A 219 -24.76 12.17 2.04
C VAL A 219 -24.69 12.18 3.58
N ALA A 220 -25.73 11.72 4.26
CA ALA A 220 -25.78 11.71 5.72
C ALA A 220 -24.74 10.77 6.34
N ALA A 221 -24.45 9.64 5.70
CA ALA A 221 -23.47 8.67 6.15
C ALA A 221 -22.02 9.16 6.02
N LEU A 222 -21.75 10.21 5.24
CA LEU A 222 -20.42 10.84 5.22
C LEU A 222 -20.07 11.48 6.57
N ALA A 223 -21.06 11.76 7.43
CA ALA A 223 -20.84 12.29 8.76
C ALA A 223 -19.87 11.41 9.58
N GLY A 224 -18.87 12.06 10.16
CA GLY A 224 -17.82 11.40 10.96
C GLY A 224 -16.85 10.53 10.15
N THR A 225 -16.87 10.56 8.82
CA THR A 225 -15.77 10.07 7.97
C THR A 225 -14.73 11.18 7.76
N PHE A 226 -13.59 10.85 7.13
CA PHE A 226 -12.66 11.88 6.65
C PHE A 226 -13.26 12.75 5.53
N ALA A 227 -14.32 12.27 4.86
CA ALA A 227 -15.05 12.95 3.79
C ALA A 227 -16.26 13.77 4.29
N ASP A 228 -16.40 14.02 5.60
CA ASP A 228 -17.52 14.78 6.19
C ASP A 228 -17.69 16.19 5.58
N ALA A 229 -16.60 16.81 5.10
CA ALA A 229 -16.67 18.11 4.43
C ALA A 229 -17.54 18.11 3.16
N ALA A 230 -17.81 16.95 2.55
CA ALA A 230 -18.72 16.80 1.43
C ALA A 230 -20.11 17.38 1.73
N VAL A 231 -20.60 17.15 2.95
CA VAL A 231 -21.93 17.58 3.39
C VAL A 231 -22.05 19.10 3.32
N ARG A 232 -21.06 19.81 3.88
CA ARG A 232 -21.04 21.28 3.86
C ARG A 232 -20.79 21.82 2.46
N SER A 233 -19.94 21.14 1.68
CA SER A 233 -19.76 21.48 0.27
C SER A 233 -21.11 21.45 -0.42
N LEU A 234 -21.78 20.30 -0.49
CA LEU A 234 -22.97 20.10 -1.31
C LEU A 234 -24.21 20.86 -0.82
N LEU A 235 -24.45 20.89 0.50
CA LEU A 235 -25.70 21.39 1.09
C LEU A 235 -25.56 22.74 1.78
N GLY A 236 -24.33 23.24 1.96
CA GLY A 236 -24.05 24.50 2.62
C GLY A 236 -23.85 25.67 1.66
N ARG A 237 -23.53 26.82 2.25
CA ARG A 237 -23.08 28.03 1.52
C ARG A 237 -21.57 28.22 1.58
N ASP A 238 -20.88 27.34 2.30
CA ASP A 238 -19.42 27.36 2.47
C ASP A 238 -18.78 26.47 1.40
N ASN A 239 -18.97 26.87 0.14
CA ASN A 239 -18.45 26.20 -1.05
C ASN A 239 -18.11 27.27 -2.11
N CYS A 240 -17.53 26.86 -3.22
CA CYS A 240 -17.12 27.76 -4.30
C CYS A 240 -18.29 28.55 -4.95
N THR A 241 -19.54 28.03 -4.89
CA THR A 241 -20.72 28.67 -5.49
C THR A 241 -21.43 29.61 -4.52
N GLY A 242 -21.12 29.56 -3.23
CA GLY A 242 -21.77 30.35 -2.17
C GLY A 242 -23.24 29.95 -1.88
N GLU A 243 -23.71 28.88 -2.50
CA GLU A 243 -25.10 28.41 -2.47
C GLU A 243 -25.14 26.88 -2.44
N PRO A 244 -26.16 26.25 -1.85
CA PRO A 244 -26.32 24.80 -1.91
C PRO A 244 -26.51 24.32 -3.36
N ALA A 245 -26.23 23.04 -3.60
CA ALA A 245 -26.60 22.40 -4.85
C ALA A 245 -28.09 22.60 -5.14
N ALA A 246 -28.43 22.79 -6.41
CA ALA A 246 -29.81 22.86 -6.88
C ALA A 246 -30.45 21.47 -6.88
N PHE A 247 -29.67 20.42 -7.16
CA PHE A 247 -30.14 19.05 -7.26
C PHE A 247 -29.00 18.05 -7.05
N ILE A 248 -29.28 16.95 -6.35
CA ILE A 248 -28.41 15.79 -6.17
C ILE A 248 -29.30 14.55 -6.25
N GLY A 249 -29.19 13.78 -7.32
CA GLY A 249 -30.09 12.64 -7.49
C GLY A 249 -29.92 11.87 -8.78
N PHE A 250 -30.77 10.84 -8.91
CA PHE A 250 -30.76 9.95 -10.06
C PHE A 250 -31.35 10.63 -11.29
N GLN A 251 -30.48 10.96 -12.24
CA GLN A 251 -30.82 11.43 -13.57
C GLN A 251 -29.63 11.18 -14.50
N GLU A 252 -29.91 11.06 -15.80
CA GLU A 252 -28.86 10.81 -16.79
C GLU A 252 -27.77 11.89 -16.71
N PRO A 253 -26.49 11.53 -16.49
CA PRO A 253 -25.40 12.47 -16.53
C PRO A 253 -25.31 13.11 -17.93
N PRO A 254 -25.26 14.45 -18.04
CA PRO A 254 -25.23 15.10 -19.34
C PRO A 254 -23.90 14.85 -20.05
N GLY A 255 -23.96 14.68 -21.38
CA GLY A 255 -22.81 14.56 -22.26
C GLY A 255 -22.26 13.14 -22.43
N ASP A 256 -22.35 12.30 -21.39
CA ASP A 256 -21.90 10.91 -21.43
C ASP A 256 -22.72 10.05 -20.46
N SER A 257 -23.40 9.05 -21.03
CA SER A 257 -24.23 8.09 -20.29
C SER A 257 -23.42 7.00 -19.57
N GLU A 258 -22.13 6.85 -19.89
CA GLU A 258 -21.27 5.85 -19.26
C GLU A 258 -20.73 6.31 -17.89
N LEU A 259 -20.75 7.62 -17.61
CA LEU A 259 -20.36 8.19 -16.33
C LEU A 259 -21.27 7.70 -15.19
N ALA A 260 -20.69 7.41 -14.03
CA ALA A 260 -21.45 7.04 -12.83
C ALA A 260 -22.19 8.24 -12.25
N ALA A 261 -21.53 9.40 -12.23
CA ALA A 261 -22.13 10.68 -11.91
C ALA A 261 -21.41 11.82 -12.65
N ARG A 262 -21.99 13.02 -12.58
CA ARG A 262 -21.40 14.25 -13.09
C ARG A 262 -21.95 15.48 -12.39
N VAL A 263 -21.08 16.44 -12.07
CA VAL A 263 -21.45 17.80 -11.69
C VAL A 263 -21.65 18.68 -12.93
N THR A 264 -22.80 19.36 -12.96
CA THR A 264 -23.04 20.51 -13.85
C THR A 264 -23.62 21.67 -13.04
N TYR A 265 -24.12 22.73 -13.70
CA TYR A 265 -24.59 23.93 -13.05
C TYR A 265 -25.91 24.39 -13.66
N ASP A 266 -26.83 24.87 -12.83
CA ASP A 266 -28.06 25.51 -13.29
C ASP A 266 -27.81 26.96 -13.78
N ASP A 267 -28.89 27.64 -14.21
CA ASP A 267 -28.83 29.01 -14.72
C ASP A 267 -28.37 30.02 -13.66
N GLU A 268 -28.58 29.72 -12.37
CA GLU A 268 -28.11 30.50 -11.23
C GLU A 268 -26.68 30.17 -10.81
N GLY A 269 -26.05 29.18 -11.45
CA GLY A 269 -24.68 28.74 -11.15
C GLY A 269 -24.58 27.82 -9.94
N ARG A 270 -25.68 27.26 -9.44
CA ARG A 270 -25.69 26.23 -8.40
C ARG A 270 -25.40 24.88 -9.02
N ARG A 271 -24.72 23.99 -8.27
CA ARG A 271 -24.38 22.65 -8.74
C ARG A 271 -25.60 21.75 -8.94
N VAL A 272 -25.52 20.90 -9.96
CA VAL A 272 -26.46 19.82 -10.25
C VAL A 272 -25.65 18.53 -10.35
N VAL A 273 -25.75 17.68 -9.35
CA VAL A 273 -25.08 16.38 -9.28
C VAL A 273 -26.03 15.33 -9.85
N SER A 274 -25.68 14.82 -11.02
CA SER A 274 -26.48 13.83 -11.76
C SER A 274 -25.88 12.45 -11.55
N ILE A 275 -26.59 11.52 -10.92
CA ILE A 275 -26.15 10.15 -10.70
C ILE A 275 -26.88 9.23 -11.67
N ARG A 276 -26.17 8.34 -12.34
CA ARG A 276 -26.77 7.46 -13.35
C ARG A 276 -27.94 6.63 -12.77
N PRO A 277 -29.12 6.61 -13.42
CA PRO A 277 -30.32 6.03 -12.80
C PRO A 277 -30.28 4.51 -12.52
N ASP A 278 -29.48 3.75 -13.26
CA ASP A 278 -29.30 2.31 -13.03
C ASP A 278 -28.55 2.00 -11.73
N LEU A 279 -27.85 3.00 -11.16
CA LEU A 279 -27.23 2.91 -9.84
C LEU A 279 -28.25 3.07 -8.69
N GLU A 280 -29.52 3.39 -9.00
CA GLU A 280 -30.58 3.46 -7.99
C GLU A 280 -30.82 2.12 -7.31
N ALA A 281 -30.40 0.97 -7.86
CA ALA A 281 -30.51 -0.32 -7.17
C ALA A 281 -29.38 -0.57 -6.17
N ALA A 282 -28.23 0.09 -6.31
CA ALA A 282 -27.06 -0.16 -5.46
C ALA A 282 -27.33 0.19 -3.97
N PRO A 283 -26.70 -0.50 -3.01
CA PRO A 283 -26.65 -0.08 -1.62
C PRO A 283 -26.20 1.38 -1.51
N PHE A 284 -26.80 2.17 -0.61
CA PHE A 284 -26.46 3.59 -0.49
C PHE A 284 -25.00 3.79 -0.03
N GLU A 285 -24.41 2.78 0.61
CA GLU A 285 -23.00 2.75 0.97
C GLU A 285 -22.08 2.92 -0.23
N LEU A 286 -22.40 2.28 -1.36
CA LEU A 286 -21.63 2.43 -2.59
C LEU A 286 -21.81 3.82 -3.22
N LEU A 287 -22.89 4.53 -2.89
CA LEU A 287 -23.08 5.91 -3.31
C LEU A 287 -22.28 6.90 -2.46
N MET A 288 -21.79 6.52 -1.27
CA MET A 288 -21.02 7.42 -0.41
C MET A 288 -19.70 7.86 -1.07
N PRO A 289 -18.84 6.95 -1.59
CA PRO A 289 -17.66 7.32 -2.37
C PRO A 289 -18.00 8.26 -3.54
N LEU A 290 -19.01 7.90 -4.33
CA LEU A 290 -19.42 8.67 -5.49
C LEU A 290 -19.85 10.10 -5.13
N VAL A 291 -20.66 10.26 -4.07
CA VAL A 291 -21.08 11.61 -3.65
C VAL A 291 -19.92 12.41 -3.03
N ALA A 292 -18.98 11.74 -2.35
CA ALA A 292 -17.77 12.40 -1.83
C ALA A 292 -16.85 12.89 -2.97
N HIS A 293 -16.75 12.11 -4.06
CA HIS A 293 -16.08 12.48 -5.31
C HIS A 293 -16.70 13.73 -5.92
N GLU A 294 -18.00 13.69 -6.22
CA GLU A 294 -18.71 14.81 -6.87
C GLU A 294 -18.73 16.09 -6.01
N ALA A 295 -18.51 15.99 -4.70
CA ALA A 295 -18.39 17.15 -3.83
C ALA A 295 -17.10 17.96 -4.05
N ILE A 296 -16.09 17.36 -4.70
CA ILE A 296 -14.80 17.98 -5.06
C ILE A 296 -15.00 18.93 -6.24
N HIS A 297 -15.64 18.48 -7.32
CA HIS A 297 -15.89 19.29 -8.52
C HIS A 297 -16.80 20.48 -8.21
N CYS A 298 -16.22 21.65 -8.02
CA CYS A 298 -16.95 22.82 -7.55
C CYS A 298 -16.82 24.02 -8.51
N ASP A 299 -15.63 24.29 -9.05
CA ASP A 299 -15.30 25.58 -9.66
C ASP A 299 -15.43 25.63 -11.21
N ARG A 300 -16.08 24.63 -11.82
CA ARG A 300 -16.23 24.42 -13.29
C ARG A 300 -14.92 24.10 -14.02
N LEU A 301 -13.80 23.96 -13.31
CA LEU A 301 -12.51 23.65 -13.90
C LEU A 301 -12.13 22.21 -13.56
N ASP A 302 -12.47 21.29 -14.45
CA ASP A 302 -12.10 19.89 -14.26
C ASP A 302 -10.66 19.68 -14.77
N SER A 303 -9.77 19.21 -13.90
CA SER A 303 -8.40 18.83 -14.28
C SER A 303 -8.17 17.34 -14.08
N LEU A 304 -7.24 16.79 -14.86
CA LEU A 304 -6.88 15.38 -14.71
C LEU A 304 -6.32 15.05 -13.31
N ASP A 305 -5.52 15.93 -12.72
CA ASP A 305 -4.99 15.72 -11.37
C ASP A 305 -6.12 15.74 -10.33
N GLU A 306 -7.13 16.59 -10.52
CA GLU A 306 -8.33 16.61 -9.68
C GLU A 306 -9.11 15.30 -9.76
N GLU A 307 -9.36 14.78 -10.97
CA GLU A 307 -10.03 13.49 -11.18
C GLU A 307 -9.26 12.34 -10.52
N ILE A 308 -7.93 12.30 -10.69
CA ILE A 308 -7.08 11.29 -10.04
C ILE A 308 -7.21 11.36 -8.51
N VAL A 309 -7.25 12.57 -7.94
CA VAL A 309 -7.37 12.77 -6.49
C VAL A 309 -8.78 12.45 -6.00
N ALA A 310 -9.81 12.82 -6.76
CA ALA A 310 -11.19 12.51 -6.44
C ALA A 310 -11.45 10.99 -6.45
N SER A 311 -10.95 10.29 -7.48
CA SER A 311 -10.95 8.83 -7.54
C SER A 311 -10.09 8.19 -6.44
N ALA A 312 -8.96 8.79 -6.08
CA ALA A 312 -8.17 8.27 -4.97
C ALA A 312 -8.94 8.33 -3.64
N ILE A 313 -9.68 9.41 -3.42
CA ILE A 313 -10.47 9.64 -2.20
C ILE A 313 -11.69 8.73 -2.17
N ASP A 314 -12.38 8.53 -3.29
CA ASP A 314 -13.55 7.67 -3.35
C ASP A 314 -13.19 6.20 -3.10
N ILE A 315 -12.14 5.68 -3.73
CA ILE A 315 -11.67 4.31 -3.52
C ILE A 315 -11.13 4.14 -2.11
N TYR A 316 -10.46 5.15 -1.56
CA TYR A 316 -10.02 5.09 -0.18
C TYR A 316 -11.22 5.03 0.78
N LEU A 317 -12.28 5.81 0.55
CA LEU A 317 -13.50 5.72 1.33
C LEU A 317 -14.16 4.34 1.17
N TYR A 318 -14.22 3.80 -0.05
CA TYR A 318 -14.73 2.46 -0.32
C TYR A 318 -13.97 1.38 0.47
N ILE A 319 -12.64 1.44 0.49
CA ILE A 319 -11.79 0.54 1.29
C ILE A 319 -12.19 0.60 2.78
N HIS A 320 -12.41 1.79 3.35
CA HIS A 320 -12.87 1.94 4.73
C HIS A 320 -14.26 1.34 4.96
N LEU A 321 -15.16 1.44 3.97
CA LEU A 321 -16.47 0.79 4.06
C LEU A 321 -16.35 -0.73 4.11
N LEU A 322 -15.48 -1.33 3.29
CA LEU A 322 -15.23 -2.77 3.25
C LEU A 322 -14.72 -3.34 4.58
N LEU A 323 -13.99 -2.55 5.36
CA LEU A 323 -13.53 -2.98 6.69
C LEU A 323 -14.69 -3.22 7.66
N SER A 324 -15.80 -2.50 7.49
CA SER A 324 -17.01 -2.68 8.30
C SER A 324 -18.08 -3.56 7.63
N GLN A 325 -18.06 -3.65 6.30
CA GLN A 325 -19.09 -4.27 5.48
C GLN A 325 -18.47 -4.98 4.27
N PRO A 326 -17.76 -6.11 4.48
CA PRO A 326 -17.06 -6.82 3.41
C PRO A 326 -18.00 -7.40 2.34
N GLU A 327 -19.31 -7.52 2.63
CA GLU A 327 -20.33 -7.92 1.66
C GLU A 327 -20.47 -6.95 0.48
N LEU A 328 -20.10 -5.67 0.64
CA LEU A 328 -20.20 -4.67 -0.43
C LEU A 328 -19.33 -5.00 -1.64
N ALA A 329 -18.20 -5.69 -1.45
CA ALA A 329 -17.35 -6.14 -2.55
C ALA A 329 -18.03 -7.16 -3.47
N ARG A 330 -19.08 -7.85 -2.99
CA ARG A 330 -19.82 -8.88 -3.74
C ARG A 330 -21.11 -8.36 -4.36
N ASP A 331 -21.42 -7.08 -4.17
CA ASP A 331 -22.59 -6.44 -4.77
C ASP A 331 -22.53 -6.54 -6.31
N THR A 332 -23.70 -6.66 -6.94
CA THR A 332 -23.84 -6.91 -8.38
C THR A 332 -23.84 -5.63 -9.21
N SER A 333 -23.83 -4.45 -8.57
CA SER A 333 -23.88 -3.19 -9.29
C SER A 333 -22.61 -2.93 -10.10
N PRO A 334 -22.71 -2.20 -11.22
CA PRO A 334 -21.54 -1.73 -11.95
C PRO A 334 -20.56 -0.93 -11.07
N LEU A 335 -21.08 -0.25 -10.04
CA LEU A 335 -20.28 0.59 -9.14
C LEU A 335 -19.37 -0.25 -8.24
N ALA A 336 -19.89 -1.32 -7.62
CA ALA A 336 -19.08 -2.25 -6.84
C ALA A 336 -17.95 -2.86 -7.67
N ARG A 337 -18.27 -3.28 -8.90
CA ARG A 337 -17.29 -3.81 -9.84
C ARG A 337 -16.17 -2.81 -10.13
N ASN A 338 -16.51 -1.57 -10.48
CA ASN A 338 -15.51 -0.54 -10.80
C ASN A 338 -14.64 -0.25 -9.58
N PHE A 339 -15.25 -0.06 -8.41
CA PHE A 339 -14.51 0.15 -7.17
C PHE A 339 -13.60 -1.04 -6.79
N ASN A 340 -14.01 -2.29 -7.05
CA ASN A 340 -13.14 -3.44 -6.85
C ASN A 340 -11.89 -3.37 -7.74
N ILE A 341 -12.07 -3.10 -9.03
CA ILE A 341 -10.97 -2.99 -10.00
C ILE A 341 -10.01 -1.87 -9.58
N GLU A 342 -10.54 -0.71 -9.25
CA GLU A 342 -9.76 0.46 -8.87
C GLU A 342 -9.09 0.28 -7.49
N ALA A 343 -9.73 -0.39 -6.53
CA ALA A 343 -9.11 -0.78 -5.26
C ALA A 343 -7.94 -1.75 -5.46
N LEU A 344 -8.07 -2.72 -6.38
CA LEU A 344 -6.92 -3.58 -6.75
C LEU A 344 -5.79 -2.75 -7.38
N ALA A 345 -6.12 -1.83 -8.28
CA ALA A 345 -5.11 -0.97 -8.89
C ALA A 345 -4.38 -0.11 -7.84
N MET A 346 -5.10 0.39 -6.84
CA MET A 346 -4.56 1.15 -5.72
C MET A 346 -3.69 0.29 -4.78
N LEU A 347 -4.08 -0.97 -4.54
CA LEU A 347 -3.29 -1.95 -3.78
C LEU A 347 -1.99 -2.35 -4.48
N ASN A 348 -2.00 -2.38 -5.82
CA ASN A 348 -0.82 -2.67 -6.65
C ASN A 348 0.01 -1.41 -6.98
N SER A 349 -0.38 -0.27 -6.43
CA SER A 349 0.30 1.03 -6.55
C SER A 349 0.91 1.43 -5.21
N GLY A 350 1.73 2.47 -5.21
CA GLY A 350 2.40 2.99 -4.01
C GLY A 350 3.88 3.19 -4.23
N ARG A 351 4.28 4.44 -4.48
CA ARG A 351 5.68 4.76 -4.78
C ARG A 351 6.52 4.85 -3.51
N GLN A 352 5.98 5.45 -2.45
CA GLN A 352 6.72 5.71 -1.20
C GLN A 352 6.53 4.63 -0.14
N THR A 353 5.47 3.85 -0.21
CA THR A 353 5.14 2.79 0.76
C THR A 353 4.60 1.58 -0.02
N PRO A 354 5.47 0.83 -0.73
CA PRO A 354 5.02 -0.25 -1.62
C PRO A 354 4.31 -1.41 -0.89
N GLU A 355 4.46 -1.51 0.43
CA GLU A 355 3.74 -2.46 1.30
C GLU A 355 2.32 -1.99 1.68
N SER A 356 1.88 -0.84 1.18
CA SER A 356 0.59 -0.23 1.46
C SER A 356 -0.10 0.15 0.15
N ILE A 357 -1.26 0.80 0.24
CA ILE A 357 -1.89 1.40 -0.93
C ILE A 357 -1.14 2.66 -1.39
N GLY A 358 -1.33 3.02 -2.65
CA GLY A 358 -0.98 4.34 -3.16
C GLY A 358 -1.58 4.59 -4.53
N ILE A 359 -1.19 5.68 -5.17
CA ILE A 359 -1.74 6.07 -6.48
C ILE A 359 -0.70 6.12 -7.58
N LEU A 360 0.58 6.20 -7.22
CA LEU A 360 1.70 6.28 -8.15
C LEU A 360 2.34 4.91 -8.37
N ALA A 361 3.15 4.80 -9.42
CA ALA A 361 3.77 3.54 -9.79
C ALA A 361 4.67 3.00 -8.68
N SER A 362 4.45 1.74 -8.32
CA SER A 362 5.26 1.05 -7.34
C SER A 362 6.66 0.72 -7.88
N PRO A 363 7.70 0.67 -7.03
CA PRO A 363 9.08 0.38 -7.43
C PRO A 363 9.28 -0.97 -8.14
N HIS A 364 8.35 -1.93 -8.04
CA HIS A 364 8.45 -3.19 -8.79
C HIS A 364 8.20 -3.01 -10.30
N GLY A 365 7.63 -1.87 -10.74
CA GLY A 365 7.51 -1.50 -12.16
C GLY A 365 6.61 -2.41 -13.00
N ARG A 366 5.65 -3.09 -12.36
CA ARG A 366 4.71 -4.04 -12.97
C ARG A 366 3.37 -3.36 -13.22
N GLU A 367 2.51 -4.01 -14.00
CA GLU A 367 1.16 -3.53 -14.27
C GLU A 367 0.26 -3.67 -13.03
N VAL A 368 -0.65 -2.72 -12.82
CA VAL A 368 -1.54 -2.71 -11.65
C VAL A 368 -2.78 -3.59 -11.79
N LEU A 369 -3.08 -4.01 -13.02
CA LEU A 369 -4.13 -4.99 -13.34
C LEU A 369 -3.54 -6.08 -14.24
N PRO A 370 -2.70 -6.99 -13.71
CA PRO A 370 -2.17 -8.10 -14.50
C PRO A 370 -3.29 -8.92 -15.13
N GLU A 371 -3.01 -9.52 -16.28
CA GLU A 371 -3.93 -10.41 -17.01
C GLU A 371 -5.20 -9.76 -17.57
N SER A 372 -5.47 -8.49 -17.25
CA SER A 372 -6.60 -7.73 -17.80
C SER A 372 -6.46 -7.41 -19.30
N GLY A 373 -5.23 -7.46 -19.83
CA GLY A 373 -4.92 -7.07 -21.20
C GLY A 373 -4.76 -5.56 -21.40
N VAL A 374 -4.91 -4.75 -20.34
CA VAL A 374 -4.60 -3.31 -20.35
C VAL A 374 -3.31 -3.04 -19.58
N SER A 375 -2.50 -2.11 -20.09
CA SER A 375 -1.18 -1.80 -19.53
C SER A 375 -1.20 -0.45 -18.83
N HIS A 376 -1.33 -0.49 -17.50
CA HIS A 376 -1.21 0.66 -16.61
C HIS A 376 -0.23 0.31 -15.49
N ARG A 377 0.68 1.21 -15.14
CA ARG A 377 1.70 1.00 -14.11
C ARG A 377 1.32 1.56 -12.74
N SER A 378 0.21 2.28 -12.67
CA SER A 378 -0.31 2.88 -11.45
C SER A 378 -1.82 3.09 -11.52
N PHE A 379 -2.45 3.27 -10.37
CA PHE A 379 -3.82 3.74 -10.26
C PHE A 379 -4.02 5.08 -11.02
N ALA A 380 -3.12 6.04 -10.85
CA ALA A 380 -3.19 7.33 -11.53
C ALA A 380 -3.19 7.18 -13.06
N GLU A 381 -2.38 6.27 -13.61
CA GLU A 381 -2.39 5.95 -15.05
C GLU A 381 -3.68 5.26 -15.50
N LEU A 382 -4.27 4.41 -14.66
CA LEU A 382 -5.56 3.77 -14.93
C LEU A 382 -6.68 4.82 -15.01
N ILE A 383 -6.77 5.71 -14.02
CA ILE A 383 -7.75 6.79 -14.01
C ILE A 383 -7.51 7.72 -15.19
N ALA A 384 -6.28 8.18 -15.44
CA ALA A 384 -5.99 9.07 -16.56
C ALA A 384 -6.40 8.51 -17.93
N ALA A 385 -6.38 7.19 -18.12
CA ALA A 385 -6.83 6.56 -19.35
C ALA A 385 -8.34 6.64 -19.57
N SER A 386 -9.14 6.84 -18.52
CA SER A 386 -10.58 7.09 -18.62
C SER A 386 -10.93 8.53 -18.97
N TYR A 387 -9.99 9.48 -18.82
CA TYR A 387 -10.21 10.93 -18.94
C TYR A 387 -9.34 11.59 -20.01
N VAL A 388 -9.15 10.93 -21.16
CA VAL A 388 -8.24 11.37 -22.24
C VAL A 388 -8.60 12.77 -22.80
N ASP A 389 -9.86 13.19 -22.68
CA ASP A 389 -10.35 14.48 -23.19
C ASP A 389 -10.24 15.65 -22.17
N THR A 390 -9.84 15.39 -20.92
CA THR A 390 -9.67 16.41 -19.87
C THR A 390 -8.30 17.10 -20.02
N ALA A 391 -8.27 18.20 -20.79
CA ALA A 391 -7.01 18.80 -21.26
C ALA A 391 -6.35 19.83 -20.32
N ASP A 392 -7.04 20.32 -19.28
CA ASP A 392 -6.54 21.43 -18.45
C ASP A 392 -5.79 20.93 -17.21
N ALA A 393 -4.49 20.69 -17.34
CA ALA A 393 -3.59 20.30 -16.24
C ALA A 393 -3.27 21.44 -15.25
N SER A 394 -4.13 22.44 -15.08
CA SER A 394 -3.81 23.64 -14.27
C SER A 394 -4.93 24.17 -13.38
N ALA A 395 -5.97 23.38 -13.10
CA ALA A 395 -6.96 23.78 -12.10
C ALA A 395 -6.30 23.90 -10.71
N PRO A 396 -6.70 24.89 -9.90
CA PRO A 396 -6.26 24.96 -8.52
C PRO A 396 -6.80 23.78 -7.71
N ALA A 397 -6.17 23.47 -6.58
CA ALA A 397 -6.71 22.47 -5.67
C ALA A 397 -8.08 22.86 -5.14
N GLU A 398 -9.06 21.99 -5.32
CA GLU A 398 -10.39 22.17 -4.75
C GLU A 398 -10.36 22.14 -3.21
N ALA A 399 -11.06 23.09 -2.61
CA ALA A 399 -11.03 23.29 -1.16
C ALA A 399 -11.57 22.08 -0.37
N VAL A 400 -12.44 21.28 -1.00
CA VAL A 400 -13.05 20.10 -0.41
C VAL A 400 -12.07 18.92 -0.41
N ALA A 401 -11.37 18.68 -1.53
CA ALA A 401 -10.31 17.68 -1.60
C ALA A 401 -9.21 17.99 -0.56
N GLN A 402 -8.82 19.27 -0.43
CA GLN A 402 -7.87 19.68 0.60
C GLN A 402 -8.36 19.38 2.02
N GLN A 403 -9.65 19.59 2.33
CA GLN A 403 -10.22 19.27 3.64
C GLN A 403 -10.19 17.77 3.94
N TYR A 404 -10.42 16.92 2.94
CA TYR A 404 -10.35 15.46 3.10
C TYR A 404 -8.92 15.02 3.44
N LEU A 405 -7.93 15.49 2.68
CA LEU A 405 -6.53 15.14 2.92
C LEU A 405 -6.00 15.74 4.23
N ASP A 406 -6.42 16.95 4.60
CA ASP A 406 -6.13 17.55 5.91
C ASP A 406 -6.63 16.67 7.05
N ALA A 407 -7.85 16.13 6.93
CA ALA A 407 -8.43 15.24 7.93
C ALA A 407 -7.61 13.96 8.07
N LEU A 408 -7.23 13.34 6.94
CA LEU A 408 -6.36 12.16 6.91
C LEU A 408 -4.98 12.45 7.51
N ALA A 409 -4.33 13.53 7.07
CA ALA A 409 -3.01 13.92 7.55
C ALA A 409 -2.98 14.15 9.06
N ARG A 410 -4.00 14.83 9.61
CA ARG A 410 -4.14 15.03 11.05
C ARG A 410 -4.36 13.71 11.80
N ALA A 411 -5.16 12.80 11.24
CA ALA A 411 -5.44 11.51 11.86
C ALA A 411 -4.17 10.66 12.07
N VAL A 412 -3.20 10.77 11.15
CA VAL A 412 -1.93 10.04 11.23
C VAL A 412 -0.71 10.89 11.62
N GLY A 413 -0.92 12.15 11.98
CA GLY A 413 0.16 13.07 12.36
C GLY A 413 1.14 13.39 11.23
N ALA A 414 0.71 13.30 9.97
CA ALA A 414 1.50 13.69 8.80
C ALA A 414 1.50 15.22 8.60
N PRO A 415 2.54 15.78 7.95
CA PRO A 415 2.52 17.19 7.54
C PRO A 415 1.38 17.45 6.55
N LEU A 416 0.82 18.65 6.57
CA LEU A 416 -0.15 19.08 5.56
C LEU A 416 0.57 19.35 4.24
N GLY A 417 0.00 18.87 3.15
CA GLY A 417 0.45 19.09 1.77
C GLY A 417 -0.70 19.57 0.87
N SER A 418 -0.47 19.59 -0.44
CA SER A 418 -1.45 20.08 -1.42
C SER A 418 -2.26 18.93 -2.02
N ALA A 419 -3.57 19.11 -2.20
CA ALA A 419 -4.40 18.08 -2.82
C ALA A 419 -4.07 17.77 -4.27
N ILE A 420 -3.49 18.71 -5.01
CA ILE A 420 -3.02 18.47 -6.40
C ILE A 420 -1.60 17.91 -6.48
N ASP A 421 -0.92 17.74 -5.35
CA ASP A 421 0.41 17.12 -5.32
C ASP A 421 0.24 15.60 -5.18
N LEU A 422 0.25 14.90 -6.32
CA LEU A 422 0.05 13.44 -6.36
C LEU A 422 1.09 12.67 -5.55
N ASP A 423 2.30 13.22 -5.38
CA ASP A 423 3.34 12.60 -4.55
C ASP A 423 2.99 12.66 -3.07
N TYR A 424 2.41 13.78 -2.63
CA TYR A 424 1.87 13.94 -1.29
C TYR A 424 0.68 13.02 -1.05
N VAL A 425 -0.27 12.95 -2.00
CA VAL A 425 -1.46 12.09 -1.91
C VAL A 425 -1.04 10.62 -1.80
N ASP A 426 -0.13 10.15 -2.66
CA ASP A 426 0.42 8.78 -2.61
C ASP A 426 1.02 8.46 -1.23
N SER A 427 1.90 9.32 -0.72
CA SER A 427 2.54 9.14 0.59
C SER A 427 1.52 9.14 1.73
N LEU A 428 0.54 10.05 1.67
CA LEU A 428 -0.44 10.21 2.72
C LEU A 428 -1.36 9.00 2.82
N LEU A 429 -1.89 8.52 1.69
CA LEU A 429 -2.76 7.33 1.67
C LEU A 429 -2.04 6.09 2.18
N GLY A 430 -0.79 5.90 1.76
CA GLY A 430 0.05 4.81 2.25
C GLY A 430 0.26 4.84 3.77
N ARG A 431 0.52 6.02 4.34
CA ARG A 431 0.66 6.24 5.80
C ARG A 431 -0.66 6.16 6.55
N ALA A 432 -1.75 6.60 5.93
CA ALA A 432 -3.09 6.60 6.49
C ALA A 432 -3.68 5.19 6.58
N THR A 433 -3.04 4.21 5.94
CA THR A 433 -3.54 2.84 5.84
C THR A 433 -2.74 1.91 6.74
N PRO A 434 -3.30 1.48 7.88
CA PRO A 434 -2.66 0.49 8.73
C PRO A 434 -2.43 -0.82 7.98
N PHE A 435 -1.40 -1.55 8.39
CA PHE A 435 -1.06 -2.83 7.80
C PHE A 435 -2.20 -3.87 7.91
N GLU A 436 -2.94 -3.85 9.01
CA GLU A 436 -4.10 -4.71 9.25
C GLU A 436 -5.22 -4.46 8.23
N THR A 437 -5.38 -3.22 7.77
CA THR A 437 -6.34 -2.87 6.70
C THR A 437 -6.00 -3.62 5.43
N ILE A 438 -4.74 -3.61 5.01
CA ILE A 438 -4.30 -4.32 3.80
C ILE A 438 -4.55 -5.83 3.95
N SER A 439 -4.17 -6.41 5.09
CA SER A 439 -4.40 -7.84 5.35
C SER A 439 -5.88 -8.23 5.27
N ASN A 440 -6.78 -7.37 5.75
CA ASN A 440 -8.22 -7.60 5.66
C ASN A 440 -8.71 -7.52 4.21
N LEU A 441 -8.25 -6.52 3.45
CA LEU A 441 -8.62 -6.35 2.03
C LEU A 441 -8.21 -7.55 1.18
N LEU A 442 -7.02 -8.12 1.39
CA LEU A 442 -6.60 -9.35 0.70
C LEU A 442 -7.63 -10.47 0.89
N GLY A 443 -8.20 -10.59 2.09
CA GLY A 443 -9.26 -11.56 2.39
C GLY A 443 -10.61 -11.20 1.79
N VAL A 444 -11.01 -9.93 1.82
CA VAL A 444 -12.30 -9.46 1.27
C VAL A 444 -12.39 -9.72 -0.23
N PHE A 445 -11.32 -9.40 -0.95
CA PHE A 445 -11.21 -9.56 -2.40
C PHE A 445 -10.68 -10.92 -2.84
N GLU A 446 -10.35 -11.81 -1.90
CA GLU A 446 -9.74 -13.13 -2.18
C GLU A 446 -8.51 -13.00 -3.09
N LEU A 447 -7.67 -11.99 -2.82
CA LEU A 447 -6.51 -11.67 -3.65
C LEU A 447 -5.41 -12.70 -3.47
N VAL A 448 -4.76 -13.03 -4.59
CA VAL A 448 -3.59 -13.91 -4.63
C VAL A 448 -2.45 -13.21 -5.36
N PRO A 449 -1.18 -13.55 -5.06
CA PRO A 449 -0.05 -13.09 -5.86
C PRO A 449 -0.19 -13.56 -7.31
N GLY A 450 -0.05 -12.65 -8.27
CA GLY A 450 -0.08 -12.90 -9.72
C GLY A 450 1.27 -13.10 -10.38
#